data_AF-A0AAE1FMY6-F1
#
_entry.id   AF-A0AAE1FMY6-F1
#
_cell.length_a   1.000
_cell.length_b   1.000
_cell.length_c   1.000
_cell.angle_alpha   90.00
_cell.angle_beta   90.00
_cell.angle_gamma   90.00
#
_symmetry.space_group_name_H-M   'P 1'
#
loop_
_entity.id
_entity.type
_entity.pdbx_description
1 polymer ?
#
loop_
_entity_poly.entity_id
_entity_poly.type
_entity_poly.pdbx_seq_one_letter_code
_entity_poly.pdbx_strand_id
1 'polypeptide(L)'
;MSWPKELWPILLQSVLQGKTKSAYIALSEVQCSDYEVVKKELVPEVYRCKFHKARKTPNQTYVEFAREKKDFFEQWLRSKRITDFEQLSELILLEEFGGEYL
;
A
#
# COMPACT_ATOMS: atom_id res chain seq x y z
N MET A 1 -6.82 -0.58 -27.08
CA MET A 1 -5.36 -0.44 -27.29
C MET A 1 -4.66 -0.98 -26.06
N SER A 2 -4.03 -2.14 -26.15
CA SER A 2 -3.28 -2.77 -25.04
C SER A 2 -1.85 -2.27 -25.06
N TRP A 3 -1.44 -1.50 -24.04
CA TRP A 3 -0.05 -1.07 -23.90
C TRP A 3 0.87 -2.27 -23.68
N PRO A 4 2.08 -2.29 -24.28
CA PRO A 4 3.10 -3.29 -24.00
C PRO A 4 3.39 -3.37 -22.50
N LYS A 5 3.38 -4.59 -21.93
CA LYS A 5 3.60 -4.82 -20.50
C LYS A 5 4.95 -4.31 -20.01
N GLU A 6 5.92 -4.23 -20.91
CA GLU A 6 7.26 -3.68 -20.70
C GLU A 6 7.27 -2.18 -20.36
N LEU A 7 6.25 -1.44 -20.77
CA LEU A 7 6.14 0.01 -20.49
C LEU A 7 5.40 0.31 -19.18
N TRP A 8 4.74 -0.69 -18.58
CA TRP A 8 3.94 -0.50 -17.38
C TRP A 8 4.78 -0.07 -16.17
N PRO A 9 5.99 -0.61 -15.93
CA PRO A 9 6.87 -0.13 -14.87
C PRO A 9 7.29 1.33 -15.01
N ILE A 10 7.58 1.77 -16.23
CA ILE A 10 8.01 3.14 -16.54
C ILE A 10 6.86 4.11 -16.27
N LEU A 11 5.64 3.75 -16.72
CA LEU A 11 4.43 4.53 -16.43
C LEU A 11 4.14 4.55 -14.92
N LEU A 12 4.35 3.43 -14.23
CA LEU A 12 4.24 3.34 -12.78
C LEU A 12 5.19 4.30 -12.08
N GLN A 13 6.49 4.26 -12.40
CA GLN A 13 7.49 5.16 -11.83
C GLN A 13 7.09 6.64 -11.96
N SER A 14 6.46 7.03 -13.07
CA SER A 14 6.02 8.41 -13.31
C SER A 14 4.81 8.85 -12.48
N VAL A 15 3.98 7.92 -12.00
CA VAL A 15 2.80 8.23 -11.17
C VAL A 15 3.04 8.03 -9.67
N LEU A 16 4.14 7.38 -9.28
CA LEU A 16 4.49 7.18 -7.88
C LEU A 16 5.02 8.48 -7.24
N GLN A 17 4.46 8.84 -6.10
CA GLN A 17 4.84 10.03 -5.33
C GLN A 17 5.08 9.68 -3.85
N GLY A 18 6.03 10.38 -3.19
CA GLY A 18 6.30 10.22 -1.76
C GLY A 18 6.83 8.83 -1.37
N LYS A 19 6.32 8.27 -0.25
CA LYS A 19 6.79 6.98 0.33
C LYS A 19 6.64 5.77 -0.61
N THR A 20 5.72 5.86 -1.58
CA THR A 20 5.54 4.83 -2.61
C THR A 20 6.67 4.82 -3.63
N LYS A 21 7.30 5.98 -3.88
CA LYS A 21 8.50 6.08 -4.71
C LYS A 21 9.72 5.49 -3.98
N SER A 22 9.84 5.67 -2.66
CA SER A 22 10.89 5.05 -1.85
C SER A 22 10.77 3.52 -1.84
N ALA A 23 9.56 2.98 -1.68
CA ALA A 23 9.31 1.54 -1.79
C ALA A 23 9.64 0.99 -3.19
N TYR A 24 9.36 1.75 -4.24
CA TYR A 24 9.73 1.38 -5.61
C TYR A 24 11.24 1.42 -5.87
N ILE A 25 11.96 2.41 -5.31
CA ILE A 25 13.43 2.50 -5.40
C ILE A 25 14.11 1.40 -4.57
N ALA A 26 13.51 0.96 -3.47
CA ALA A 26 14.00 -0.14 -2.65
C ALA A 26 13.80 -1.53 -3.31
N LEU A 27 12.97 -1.63 -4.35
CA LEU A 27 12.89 -2.82 -5.20
C LEU A 27 14.08 -2.85 -6.17
N SER A 28 14.71 -4.02 -6.33
CA SER A 28 15.86 -4.15 -7.24
C SER A 28 15.46 -3.88 -8.69
N GLU A 29 16.42 -3.43 -9.50
CA GLU A 29 16.25 -3.08 -10.94
C GLU A 29 15.61 -4.25 -11.74
N VAL A 30 15.83 -5.49 -11.29
CA VAL A 30 15.23 -6.72 -11.85
C VAL A 30 13.76 -6.90 -11.43
N GLN A 31 13.40 -6.55 -10.19
CA GLN A 31 12.02 -6.63 -9.68
C GLN A 31 11.11 -5.51 -10.20
N CYS A 32 11.68 -4.35 -10.56
CA CYS A 32 10.95 -3.28 -11.23
C CYS A 32 10.51 -3.65 -12.66
N SER A 33 11.13 -4.67 -13.29
CA SER A 33 10.77 -5.09 -14.65
C SER A 33 9.51 -5.98 -14.73
N ASP A 34 9.08 -6.53 -13.58
CA ASP A 34 7.89 -7.38 -13.48
C ASP A 34 6.72 -6.63 -12.82
N TYR A 35 5.75 -6.26 -13.65
CA TYR A 35 4.52 -5.58 -13.22
C TYR A 35 3.76 -6.33 -12.12
N GLU A 36 3.75 -7.67 -12.12
CA GLU A 36 3.02 -8.43 -11.10
C GLU A 36 3.71 -8.34 -9.73
N VAL A 37 5.04 -8.25 -9.70
CA VAL A 37 5.82 -8.02 -8.48
C VAL A 37 5.57 -6.62 -7.93
N VAL A 38 5.65 -5.61 -8.80
CA VAL A 38 5.41 -4.20 -8.43
C VAL A 38 3.97 -4.00 -7.94
N LYS A 39 2.99 -4.58 -8.62
CA LYS A 39 1.58 -4.55 -8.21
C LYS A 39 1.37 -5.19 -6.85
N LYS A 40 2.00 -6.34 -6.59
CA LYS A 40 1.87 -7.05 -5.32
C LYS A 40 2.41 -6.24 -4.12
N GLU A 41 3.45 -5.45 -4.30
CA GLU A 41 4.00 -4.58 -3.25
C GLU A 41 3.25 -3.26 -3.08
N LEU A 42 2.68 -2.72 -4.17
CA LEU A 42 1.93 -1.46 -4.13
C LEU A 42 0.52 -1.61 -3.58
N VAL A 43 -0.12 -2.76 -3.79
CA VAL A 43 -1.47 -3.04 -3.27
C VAL A 43 -1.54 -2.81 -1.75
N PRO A 44 -0.63 -3.37 -0.92
CA PRO A 44 -0.55 -3.05 0.49
C PRO A 44 -0.42 -1.56 0.81
N GLU A 45 0.47 -0.86 0.12
CA GLU A 45 0.76 0.54 0.42
C GLU A 45 -0.42 1.47 0.06
N VAL A 46 -1.20 1.12 -0.98
CA VAL A 46 -2.43 1.82 -1.33
C VAL A 46 -3.49 1.69 -0.22
N TYR A 47 -3.72 0.47 0.29
CA TYR A 47 -4.71 0.27 1.35
C TYR A 47 -4.26 0.86 2.68
N ARG A 48 -2.97 0.78 3.01
CA ARG A 48 -2.36 1.48 4.14
C ARG A 48 -2.60 2.98 4.08
N CYS A 49 -2.28 3.60 2.94
CA CYS A 49 -2.44 5.03 2.73
C CYS A 49 -3.92 5.44 2.85
N LYS A 50 -4.84 4.65 2.28
CA LYS A 50 -6.28 4.87 2.43
C LYS A 50 -6.72 4.78 3.88
N PHE A 51 -6.27 3.78 4.64
CA PHE A 51 -6.60 3.63 6.06
C PHE A 51 -6.17 4.86 6.88
N HIS A 52 -4.94 5.35 6.70
CA HIS A 52 -4.40 6.48 7.47
C HIS A 52 -4.92 7.84 7.02
N LYS A 53 -5.10 8.04 5.71
CA LYS A 53 -5.59 9.30 5.14
C LYS A 53 -7.11 9.37 5.08
N ALA A 54 -7.84 8.29 5.34
CA ALA A 54 -9.29 8.30 5.40
C ALA A 54 -9.78 9.37 6.38
N ARG A 55 -10.75 10.17 5.92
CA ARG A 55 -11.46 11.18 6.70
C ARG A 55 -12.94 11.02 6.43
N LYS A 56 -13.76 11.12 7.49
CA LYS A 56 -15.21 11.05 7.39
C LYS A 56 -15.71 12.16 6.47
N THR A 57 -16.53 11.81 5.49
CA THR A 57 -17.17 12.80 4.63
C THR A 57 -18.38 13.45 5.32
N PRO A 58 -18.80 14.67 4.92
CA PRO A 58 -19.96 15.35 5.53
C PRO A 58 -21.25 14.52 5.43
N ASN A 59 -21.40 13.73 4.37
CA ASN A 59 -22.62 12.96 4.06
C ASN A 59 -22.60 11.53 4.62
N GLN A 60 -21.56 11.15 5.35
CA GLN A 60 -21.39 9.80 5.90
C GLN A 60 -21.66 9.79 7.40
N THR A 61 -22.29 8.74 7.90
CA THR A 61 -22.43 8.49 9.34
C THR A 61 -21.12 7.96 9.94
N TYR A 62 -20.94 8.06 11.26
CA TYR A 62 -19.77 7.48 11.92
C TYR A 62 -19.69 5.96 11.76
N VAL A 63 -20.83 5.28 11.70
CA VAL A 63 -20.90 3.82 11.51
C VAL A 63 -20.42 3.43 10.11
N GLU A 64 -20.84 4.16 9.08
CA GLU A 64 -20.38 3.95 7.70
C GLU A 64 -18.88 4.24 7.56
N PHE A 65 -18.38 5.30 8.19
CA PHE A 65 -16.96 5.62 8.18
C PHE A 65 -16.13 4.54 8.90
N ALA A 66 -16.60 4.04 10.04
CA ALA A 66 -15.92 2.97 10.75
C ALA A 66 -15.86 1.68 9.93
N ARG A 67 -16.93 1.33 9.20
CA ARG A 67 -16.96 0.19 8.27
C ARG A 67 -15.96 0.36 7.14
N GLU A 68 -15.98 1.51 6.46
CA GLU A 68 -15.05 1.80 5.37
C GLU A 68 -13.58 1.77 5.83
N LYS A 69 -13.28 2.38 6.98
CA LYS A 69 -11.94 2.36 7.56
C LYS A 69 -11.51 0.94 7.95
N LYS A 70 -12.43 0.12 8.45
CA LYS A 70 -12.19 -1.29 8.72
C LYS A 70 -11.91 -2.07 7.43
N ASP A 71 -12.63 -1.81 6.34
CA ASP A 71 -12.42 -2.48 5.06
C ASP A 71 -11.02 -2.19 4.50
N PHE A 72 -10.54 -0.95 4.58
CA PHE A 72 -9.17 -0.61 4.19
C PHE A 72 -8.13 -1.33 5.04
N PHE A 73 -8.37 -1.44 6.35
CA PHE A 73 -7.48 -2.16 7.26
C PHE A 73 -7.43 -3.65 6.95
N GLU A 74 -8.57 -4.32 6.82
CA GLU A 74 -8.62 -5.75 6.49
C GLU A 74 -7.96 -6.05 5.14
N GLN A 75 -8.19 -5.20 4.14
CA GLN A 75 -7.61 -5.38 2.83
C GLN A 75 -6.09 -5.13 2.83
N TRP A 76 -5.61 -4.22 3.67
CA TRP A 76 -4.18 -4.04 3.91
C TRP A 76 -3.56 -5.30 4.56
N LEU A 77 -4.17 -5.85 5.60
CA LEU A 77 -3.68 -7.09 6.24
C LEU A 77 -3.67 -8.28 5.28
N ARG A 78 -4.75 -8.47 4.51
CA ARG A 78 -4.85 -9.53 3.48
C ARG A 78 -3.76 -9.40 2.43
N SER A 79 -3.46 -8.18 2.00
CA SER A 79 -2.40 -7.93 1.01
C SER A 79 -1.00 -8.22 1.54
N LYS A 80 -0.75 -8.01 2.85
CA LYS A 80 0.50 -8.42 3.54
C LYS A 80 0.50 -9.87 4.01
N ARG A 81 -0.61 -10.61 3.81
CA ARG A 81 -0.80 -12.01 4.25
C ARG A 81 -0.63 -12.21 5.76
N ILE A 82 -0.97 -11.19 6.55
CA ILE A 82 -0.92 -11.25 8.01
C ILE A 82 -2.07 -12.14 8.49
N THR A 83 -1.72 -13.14 9.30
CA THR A 83 -2.68 -14.17 9.76
C THR A 83 -2.77 -14.29 11.28
N ASP A 84 -1.81 -13.74 12.02
CA ASP A 84 -1.77 -13.78 13.47
C ASP A 84 -1.52 -12.39 14.08
N PHE A 85 -1.71 -12.31 15.40
CA PHE A 85 -1.57 -11.08 16.17
C PHE A 85 -0.10 -10.62 16.29
N GLU A 86 0.86 -11.53 16.24
CA GLU A 86 2.28 -11.21 16.36
C GLU A 86 2.76 -10.47 15.10
N GLN A 87 2.44 -10.99 13.92
CA GLN A 87 2.69 -10.36 12.63
C GLN A 87 1.99 -9.00 12.50
N LEU A 88 0.77 -8.87 13.03
CA LEU A 88 0.08 -7.58 13.07
C LEU A 88 0.83 -6.59 13.99
N SER A 89 1.22 -7.04 15.17
CA SER A 89 1.95 -6.20 16.13
C SER A 89 3.27 -5.72 15.55
N GLU A 90 4.04 -6.62 14.93
CA GLU A 90 5.28 -6.30 14.24
C GLU A 90 5.05 -5.29 13.10
N LEU A 91 4.01 -5.47 12.27
CA LEU A 91 3.67 -4.51 11.20
C LEU A 91 3.41 -3.10 11.76
N ILE A 92 2.63 -2.99 12.83
CA ILE A 92 2.29 -1.71 13.45
C ILE A 92 3.53 -1.09 14.12
N LEU A 93 4.36 -1.89 14.77
CA LEU A 93 5.63 -1.44 15.37
C LEU A 93 6.61 -0.96 14.30
N LEU A 94 6.75 -1.69 13.18
CA LEU A 94 7.56 -1.26 12.04
C LEU A 94 7.04 0.04 11.43
N GLU A 95 5.73 0.29 11.46
CA GLU A 95 5.16 1.55 11.01
C GLU A 95 5.45 2.72 11.97
N GLU A 96 5.32 2.49 13.27
CA GLU A 96 5.54 3.50 14.31
C GLU A 96 7.03 3.86 14.44
N PHE A 97 7.91 2.85 14.41
CA PHE A 97 9.35 2.99 14.68
C PHE A 97 10.22 3.00 13.42
N GLY A 98 9.76 2.44 12.30
CA GLY A 98 10.49 2.44 11.03
C GLY A 98 10.45 3.77 10.28
N GLY A 99 9.72 4.78 10.79
CA GLY A 99 9.63 6.11 10.19
C GLY A 99 10.90 6.97 10.28
N GLU A 100 11.91 6.57 11.08
CA GLU A 100 13.16 7.32 11.25
C GLU A 100 14.35 6.79 10.42
N TYR A 101 14.26 5.61 9.81
CA TYR A 101 15.42 4.96 9.16
C TYR A 101 15.15 4.30 7.81
N LEU A 102 14.27 4.85 6.97
CA LEU A 102 14.15 4.46 5.54
C LEU A 102 13.80 5.65 4.63
#